data_AF-M5BXZ9-F1
#
_entry.id   AF-M5BXZ9-F1
#
_cell.length_a   1.000
_cell.length_b   1.000
_cell.length_c   1.000
_cell.angle_alpha   90.00
_cell.angle_beta   90.00
_cell.angle_gamma   90.00
#
_symmetry.space_group_name_H-M   'P 1'
#
loop_
_entity.id
_entity.type
_entity.pdbx_description
1 polymer ?
#
loop_
_entity_poly.entity_id
_entity_poly.type
_entity_poly.pdbx_seq_one_letter_code
_entity_poly.pdbx_strand_id
1 'polypeptide(L)'
;MWVHVPSSKWSGPTIQHKPFEGDFAFGPESTSEEVYERLVARPGVLDTVLGGGVGCVLAYGQTGSGKTYTISSLEEIISRDIFSAAESYASAHFPGSPTLPKDVFTMGISMYELLGNKATDLLDQDSKGVDIAEDKFGGIQVSAKVVSVTNASELANMVSTAASHRRTSATLKNETSSRIVF
;
A
#
# COMPACT_ATOMS: atom_id res chain seq x y z
N MET A 1 9.36 -13.06 -18.24
CA MET A 1 8.46 -12.28 -19.12
C MET A 1 9.22 -11.83 -20.36
N TRP A 2 8.55 -11.55 -21.49
CA TRP A 2 9.19 -11.02 -22.69
C TRP A 2 8.62 -9.64 -23.03
N VAL A 3 9.49 -8.70 -23.39
CA VAL A 3 9.12 -7.39 -23.92
C VAL A 3 9.47 -7.35 -25.40
N HIS A 4 8.47 -7.07 -26.23
CA HIS A 4 8.62 -6.92 -27.68
C HIS A 4 8.88 -5.45 -28.03
N VAL A 5 10.07 -5.14 -28.54
CA VAL A 5 10.49 -3.78 -28.86
C VAL A 5 10.59 -3.61 -30.38
N PRO A 6 9.72 -2.78 -31.00
CA PRO A 6 9.87 -2.42 -32.41
C PRO A 6 11.23 -1.77 -32.69
N SER A 7 11.89 -2.16 -33.77
CA SER A 7 13.22 -1.68 -34.17
C SER A 7 13.32 -1.61 -35.69
N SER A 8 14.13 -0.70 -36.22
CA SER A 8 14.38 -0.62 -37.67
C SER A 8 15.81 -1.01 -37.99
N LYS A 9 15.99 -1.84 -39.02
CA LYS A 9 17.29 -2.13 -39.65
C LYS A 9 17.26 -1.63 -41.09
N TRP A 10 18.43 -1.60 -41.73
CA TRP A 10 18.53 -1.21 -43.15
C TRP A 10 17.67 -2.10 -44.07
N SER A 11 17.40 -3.35 -43.66
CA SER A 11 16.57 -4.32 -44.37
C SER A 11 15.07 -4.21 -44.07
N GLY A 12 14.63 -3.25 -43.26
CA GLY A 12 13.22 -3.03 -42.91
C GLY A 12 12.90 -3.10 -41.41
N PRO A 13 11.61 -3.03 -41.04
CA PRO A 13 11.14 -3.13 -39.66
C PRO A 13 11.37 -4.53 -39.09
N THR A 14 11.75 -4.57 -37.81
CA THR A 14 12.06 -5.79 -37.05
C THR A 14 11.51 -5.67 -35.63
N ILE A 15 11.34 -6.79 -34.94
CA ILE A 15 10.97 -6.81 -33.52
C ILE A 15 12.12 -7.44 -32.74
N GLN A 16 12.58 -6.76 -31.69
CA GLN A 16 13.53 -7.30 -30.73
C GLN A 16 12.77 -7.90 -29.55
N HIS A 17 13.13 -9.12 -29.16
CA HIS A 17 12.56 -9.79 -27.99
C HIS A 17 13.54 -9.67 -26.84
N LYS A 18 13.15 -8.97 -25.77
CA LYS A 18 13.99 -8.80 -24.58
C LYS A 18 13.41 -9.60 -23.42
N PRO A 19 14.17 -10.52 -22.80
CA PRO A 19 13.71 -11.18 -21.59
C PRO A 19 13.75 -10.19 -20.42
N PHE A 20 12.77 -10.32 -19.54
CA PHE A 20 12.72 -9.64 -18.24
C PHE A 20 12.48 -10.67 -17.14
N GLU A 21 13.34 -10.67 -16.15
CA GLU A 21 13.30 -11.56 -15.00
C GLU A 21 12.66 -10.84 -13.81
N GLY A 22 11.85 -11.58 -13.08
CA GLY A 22 11.19 -11.15 -11.86
C GLY A 22 10.56 -12.36 -11.20
N ASP A 23 10.30 -12.29 -9.90
CA ASP A 23 9.74 -13.41 -9.14
C ASP A 23 8.36 -13.81 -9.66
N PHE A 24 7.56 -12.82 -10.07
CA PHE A 24 6.22 -13.00 -10.60
C PHE A 24 5.96 -12.08 -11.81
N ALA A 25 5.10 -12.52 -12.72
CA ALA A 25 4.58 -11.73 -13.82
C ALA A 25 3.07 -11.95 -13.91
N PHE A 26 2.29 -10.89 -13.69
CA PHE A 26 0.83 -10.92 -13.71
C PHE A 26 0.33 -10.49 -15.09
N GLY A 27 -0.64 -11.25 -15.61
CA GLY A 27 -1.28 -10.96 -16.89
C GLY A 27 -2.47 -10.00 -16.74
N PRO A 28 -3.08 -9.56 -17.84
CA PRO A 28 -4.29 -8.73 -17.79
C PRO A 28 -5.50 -9.44 -17.15
N GLU A 29 -5.50 -10.78 -17.13
CA GLU A 29 -6.55 -11.60 -16.51
C GLU A 29 -6.28 -11.88 -15.02
N SER A 30 -5.11 -11.48 -14.49
CA SER A 30 -4.79 -11.67 -13.08
C SER A 30 -5.66 -10.77 -12.20
N THR A 31 -6.31 -11.36 -11.21
CA THR A 31 -7.19 -10.61 -10.30
C THR A 31 -6.40 -9.97 -9.17
N SER A 32 -7.01 -8.99 -8.50
CA SER A 32 -6.42 -8.36 -7.31
C SER A 32 -6.17 -9.38 -6.19
N GLU A 33 -7.03 -10.38 -6.05
CA GLU A 33 -6.84 -11.49 -5.11
C GLU A 33 -5.62 -12.35 -5.45
N GLU A 34 -5.38 -12.64 -6.74
CA GLU A 34 -4.18 -13.38 -7.14
C GLU A 34 -2.90 -12.58 -6.82
N VAL A 35 -2.93 -11.28 -7.08
CA VAL A 35 -1.81 -10.37 -6.76
C VAL A 35 -1.58 -10.32 -5.24
N TYR A 36 -2.64 -10.17 -4.45
CA TYR A 36 -2.57 -10.19 -2.99
C TYR A 36 -2.00 -11.52 -2.46
N GLU A 37 -2.50 -12.64 -2.96
CA GLU A 37 -2.07 -13.97 -2.55
C GLU A 37 -0.57 -14.16 -2.77
N ARG A 38 -0.06 -13.74 -3.94
CA ARG A 38 1.35 -13.91 -4.32
C ARG A 38 2.30 -12.92 -3.62
N LEU A 39 1.85 -11.69 -3.36
CA LEU A 39 2.72 -10.62 -2.84
C LEU A 39 2.63 -10.44 -1.32
N VAL A 40 1.50 -10.77 -0.71
CA VAL A 40 1.23 -10.46 0.70
C VAL A 40 0.96 -11.72 1.52
N ALA A 41 -0.02 -12.53 1.12
CA ALA A 41 -0.47 -13.67 1.91
C ALA A 41 0.59 -14.80 1.95
N ARG A 42 0.98 -15.33 0.78
CA ARG A 42 1.93 -16.44 0.69
C ARG A 42 3.32 -16.12 1.25
N PRO A 43 3.89 -14.92 1.06
CA PRO A 43 5.15 -14.55 1.70
C PRO A 43 5.05 -14.33 3.21
N GLY A 44 3.84 -14.36 3.80
CA GLY A 44 3.64 -14.20 5.25
C GLY A 44 3.88 -12.76 5.71
N VAL A 45 3.52 -11.76 4.90
CA VAL A 45 3.75 -10.35 5.25
C VAL A 45 2.97 -9.95 6.50
N LEU A 46 1.71 -10.40 6.63
CA LEU A 46 0.91 -10.11 7.81
C LEU A 46 1.47 -10.78 9.06
N ASP A 47 1.89 -12.05 8.96
CA ASP A 47 2.54 -12.77 10.06
C ASP A 47 3.83 -12.09 10.51
N THR A 48 4.62 -11.58 9.55
CA THR A 48 5.85 -10.82 9.84
C THR A 48 5.54 -9.57 10.66
N VAL A 49 4.50 -8.81 10.28
CA VAL A 49 4.07 -7.61 11.01
C VAL A 49 3.53 -7.96 12.39
N LEU A 50 2.68 -8.98 12.50
CA LEU A 50 2.10 -9.44 13.77
C LEU A 50 3.16 -10.01 14.72
N GLY A 51 4.27 -10.53 14.19
CA GLY A 51 5.45 -10.93 14.94
C GLY A 51 6.36 -9.78 15.39
N GLY A 52 5.99 -8.52 15.12
CA GLY A 52 6.78 -7.33 15.49
C GLY A 52 7.77 -6.87 14.41
N GLY A 53 7.71 -7.45 13.22
CA GLY A 53 8.46 -6.99 12.05
C GLY A 53 7.76 -5.85 11.30
N VAL A 54 8.32 -5.50 10.13
CA VAL A 54 7.79 -4.45 9.25
C VAL A 54 7.52 -5.04 7.86
N GLY A 55 6.31 -4.80 7.35
CA GLY A 55 5.94 -5.11 5.97
C GLY A 55 5.85 -3.83 5.14
N CYS A 56 6.30 -3.86 3.89
CA CYS A 56 6.22 -2.73 2.97
C CYS A 56 5.82 -3.23 1.58
N VAL A 57 4.79 -2.61 1.01
CA VAL A 57 4.36 -2.84 -0.38
C VAL A 57 4.55 -1.54 -1.14
N LEU A 58 5.28 -1.61 -2.26
CA LEU A 58 5.56 -0.47 -3.11
C LEU A 58 5.00 -0.70 -4.51
N ALA A 59 4.37 0.32 -5.08
CA ALA A 59 3.97 0.33 -6.48
C ALA A 59 4.80 1.36 -7.27
N TYR A 60 5.32 0.94 -8.41
CA TYR A 60 6.12 1.78 -9.30
C TYR A 60 5.72 1.56 -10.76
N GLY A 61 5.78 2.62 -11.56
CA GLY A 61 5.34 2.61 -12.96
C GLY A 61 4.87 3.97 -13.44
N GLN A 62 4.67 4.11 -14.74
CA GLN A 62 4.21 5.36 -15.37
C GLN A 62 2.75 5.69 -15.04
N THR A 63 2.31 6.91 -15.31
CA THR A 63 0.88 7.29 -15.21
C THR A 63 0.05 6.40 -16.14
N GLY A 64 -1.11 5.94 -15.64
CA GLY A 64 -1.98 5.02 -16.38
C GLY A 64 -1.56 3.54 -16.33
N SER A 65 -0.48 3.18 -15.64
CA SER A 65 -0.02 1.78 -15.53
C SER A 65 -0.76 0.94 -14.48
N GLY A 66 -1.83 1.45 -13.87
CA GLY A 66 -2.63 0.70 -12.89
C GLY A 66 -2.16 0.75 -11.43
N LYS A 67 -1.09 1.48 -11.08
CA LYS A 67 -0.55 1.57 -9.69
C LYS A 67 -1.63 1.81 -8.63
N THR A 68 -2.43 2.88 -8.81
CA THR A 68 -3.47 3.28 -7.87
C THR A 68 -4.54 2.20 -7.74
N TYR A 69 -4.93 1.58 -8.85
CA TYR A 69 -5.90 0.48 -8.85
C TYR A 69 -5.38 -0.70 -8.02
N THR A 70 -4.15 -1.15 -8.30
CA THR A 70 -3.54 -2.27 -7.58
C THR A 70 -3.37 -1.99 -6.09
N ILE A 71 -2.82 -0.82 -5.71
CA ILE A 71 -2.63 -0.47 -4.29
C ILE A 71 -3.97 -0.37 -3.56
N SER A 72 -4.97 0.31 -4.14
CA SER A 72 -6.28 0.42 -3.47
C SER A 72 -6.97 -0.94 -3.29
N SER A 73 -6.85 -1.86 -4.26
CA SER A 73 -7.34 -3.23 -4.07
C SER A 73 -6.57 -3.98 -2.97
N LEU A 74 -5.25 -3.83 -2.90
CA LEU A 74 -4.46 -4.44 -1.82
C LEU A 74 -4.83 -3.87 -0.45
N GLU A 75 -5.01 -2.54 -0.33
CA GLU A 75 -5.44 -1.89 0.90
C GLU A 75 -6.81 -2.42 1.36
N GLU A 76 -7.76 -2.61 0.45
CA GLU A 76 -9.08 -3.18 0.74
C GLU A 76 -8.98 -4.63 1.24
N ILE A 77 -8.22 -5.47 0.53
CA ILE A 77 -8.06 -6.88 0.90
C ILE A 77 -7.30 -7.02 2.23
N ILE A 78 -6.26 -6.23 2.46
CA ILE A 78 -5.52 -6.19 3.74
C ILE A 78 -6.45 -5.75 4.87
N SER A 79 -7.27 -4.71 4.65
CA SER A 79 -8.21 -4.21 5.66
C SER A 79 -9.22 -5.29 6.07
N ARG A 80 -9.66 -6.11 5.10
CA ARG A 80 -10.54 -7.27 5.33
C ARG A 80 -9.86 -8.36 6.16
N ASP A 81 -8.60 -8.68 5.86
CA ASP A 81 -7.93 -9.88 6.37
C ASP A 81 -7.10 -9.65 7.65
N ILE A 82 -6.62 -8.44 7.93
CA ILE A 82 -5.67 -8.19 9.02
C ILE A 82 -6.20 -8.58 10.41
N PHE A 83 -7.49 -8.35 10.68
CA PHE A 83 -8.09 -8.67 11.98
C PHE A 83 -8.22 -10.19 12.19
N SER A 84 -8.64 -10.94 11.17
CA SER A 84 -8.72 -12.40 11.25
C SER A 84 -7.32 -13.04 11.30
N ALA A 85 -6.35 -12.47 10.57
CA ALA A 85 -4.96 -12.86 10.66
C ALA A 85 -4.39 -12.63 12.07
N ALA A 86 -4.67 -11.48 12.68
CA ALA A 86 -4.25 -11.16 14.04
C ALA A 86 -4.84 -12.11 15.08
N GLU A 87 -6.14 -12.41 15.00
CA GLU A 87 -6.79 -13.38 15.89
C GLU A 87 -6.20 -14.79 15.75
N SER A 88 -5.95 -15.22 14.51
CA SER A 88 -5.35 -16.53 14.22
C SER A 88 -3.92 -16.60 14.71
N TYR A 89 -3.12 -15.56 14.46
CA TYR A 89 -1.74 -15.45 14.91
C TYR A 89 -1.67 -15.47 16.45
N ALA A 90 -2.52 -14.70 17.12
CA ALA A 90 -2.58 -14.66 18.57
C ALA A 90 -2.94 -16.02 19.18
N SER A 91 -3.91 -16.71 18.58
CA SER A 91 -4.32 -18.05 19.01
C SER A 91 -3.19 -19.07 18.89
N ALA A 92 -2.36 -18.95 17.84
CA ALA A 92 -1.24 -19.85 17.59
C ALA A 92 0.00 -19.54 18.46
N HIS A 93 0.31 -18.27 18.69
CA HIS A 93 1.58 -17.86 19.32
C HIS A 93 1.46 -17.49 20.80
N PHE A 94 0.26 -17.17 21.30
CA PHE A 94 0.00 -16.87 22.70
C PHE A 94 -1.05 -17.82 23.32
N PRO A 95 -0.90 -19.16 23.18
CA PRO A 95 -1.86 -20.09 23.75
C PRO A 95 -1.86 -19.97 25.29
N GLY A 96 -3.04 -19.82 25.87
CA GLY A 96 -3.20 -19.66 27.33
C GLY A 96 -3.01 -18.24 27.86
N SER A 97 -2.89 -17.23 26.98
CA SER A 97 -3.00 -15.83 27.39
C SER A 97 -4.33 -15.57 28.13
N PRO A 98 -4.34 -14.79 29.23
CA PRO A 98 -5.58 -14.35 29.87
C PRO A 98 -6.35 -13.34 29.00
N THR A 99 -5.67 -12.75 28.01
CA THR A 99 -6.26 -11.85 27.01
C THR A 99 -6.84 -12.68 25.88
N LEU A 100 -8.07 -12.37 25.44
CA LEU A 100 -8.66 -13.03 24.28
C LEU A 100 -7.83 -12.74 23.02
N PRO A 101 -7.70 -13.69 22.07
CA PRO A 101 -6.89 -13.49 20.87
C PRO A 101 -7.17 -12.18 20.10
N LYS A 102 -8.45 -11.79 20.02
CA LYS A 102 -8.90 -10.53 19.40
C LYS A 102 -8.42 -9.25 20.10
N ASP A 103 -8.05 -9.36 21.38
CA ASP A 103 -7.67 -8.23 22.23
C ASP A 103 -6.14 -8.18 22.45
N VAL A 104 -5.37 -9.09 21.84
CA VAL A 104 -3.89 -9.13 21.95
C VAL A 104 -3.25 -7.95 21.22
N PHE A 105 -3.85 -7.52 20.11
CA PHE A 105 -3.31 -6.47 19.25
C PHE A 105 -4.16 -5.21 19.33
N THR A 106 -3.50 -4.06 19.37
CA THR A 106 -4.13 -2.76 19.09
C THR A 106 -3.77 -2.37 17.66
N MET A 107 -4.77 -2.02 16.85
CA MET A 107 -4.57 -1.60 15.47
C MET A 107 -4.84 -0.11 15.31
N GLY A 108 -4.03 0.54 14.47
CA GLY A 108 -4.22 1.92 14.10
C GLY A 108 -3.75 2.17 12.68
N ILE A 109 -4.31 3.20 12.05
CA ILE A 109 -3.97 3.62 10.70
C ILE A 109 -3.54 5.08 10.69
N SER A 110 -2.54 5.38 9.87
CA SER A 110 -2.17 6.73 9.47
C SER A 110 -2.05 6.77 7.95
N MET A 111 -2.60 7.81 7.32
CA MET A 111 -2.51 8.01 5.87
C MET A 111 -2.19 9.47 5.58
N TYR A 112 -1.13 9.69 4.83
CA TYR A 112 -0.69 11.03 4.43
C TYR A 112 -0.12 10.98 3.02
N GLU A 113 -0.22 12.10 2.30
CA GLU A 113 0.29 12.26 0.95
C GLU A 113 1.50 13.18 0.95
N LEU A 114 2.53 12.81 0.19
CA LEU A 114 3.69 13.65 -0.08
C LEU A 114 3.56 14.26 -1.48
N LEU A 115 3.54 15.58 -1.56
CA LEU A 115 3.54 16.32 -2.82
C LEU A 115 4.61 17.41 -2.79
N GLY A 116 5.68 17.19 -3.55
CA GLY A 116 6.84 18.09 -3.56
C GLY A 116 7.49 18.14 -2.18
N ASN A 117 7.49 19.32 -1.55
CA ASN A 117 8.02 19.55 -0.21
C ASN A 117 6.94 19.63 0.88
N LYS A 118 5.69 19.26 0.56
CA LYS A 118 4.58 19.29 1.51
C LYS A 118 4.07 17.88 1.78
N ALA A 119 3.84 17.59 3.05
CA ALA A 119 3.12 16.40 3.49
C ALA A 119 1.76 16.81 4.05
N THR A 120 0.71 16.12 3.65
CA THR A 120 -0.68 16.43 4.03
C THR A 120 -1.33 15.20 4.64
N ASP A 121 -1.94 15.37 5.80
CA ASP A 121 -2.70 14.31 6.47
C ASP A 121 -4.01 14.05 5.72
N LEU A 122 -4.30 12.78 5.42
CA LEU A 122 -5.52 12.38 4.71
C LEU A 122 -6.65 11.96 5.68
N LEU A 123 -6.35 11.79 6.97
CA LEU A 123 -7.30 11.45 8.03
C LEU A 123 -7.69 12.66 8.89
N ASP A 124 -7.01 13.80 8.70
CA ASP A 124 -7.28 15.06 9.38
C ASP A 124 -7.31 16.23 8.39
N GLN A 125 -8.51 16.64 7.97
CA GLN A 125 -8.70 17.75 7.04
C GLN A 125 -8.36 19.12 7.64
N ASP A 126 -8.37 19.24 8.98
CA ASP A 126 -8.03 20.48 9.68
C ASP A 126 -6.51 20.58 9.94
N SER A 127 -5.75 19.54 9.57
CA SER A 127 -4.31 19.50 9.71
C SER A 127 -3.62 20.62 8.92
N LYS A 128 -2.62 21.24 9.55
CA LYS A 128 -1.77 22.26 8.90
C LYS A 128 -0.63 21.66 8.06
N GLY A 129 -0.54 20.34 8.01
CA GLY A 129 0.54 19.59 7.37
C GLY A 129 1.09 18.50 8.28
N VAL A 130 1.91 17.63 7.71
CA VAL A 130 2.62 16.56 8.42
C VAL A 130 4.11 16.90 8.48
N ASP A 131 4.68 16.90 9.67
CA ASP A 131 6.12 17.05 9.87
C ASP A 131 6.77 15.67 9.87
N ILE A 132 7.87 15.56 9.13
CA ILE A 132 8.71 14.36 9.07
C ILE A 132 10.09 14.76 9.56
N ALA A 133 10.49 14.21 10.70
CA ALA A 133 11.74 14.55 11.37
C ALA A 133 12.49 13.30 11.79
N GLU A 134 13.80 13.41 11.94
CA GLU A 134 14.65 12.35 12.48
C GLU A 134 14.91 12.64 13.96
N ASP A 135 14.69 11.66 14.82
CA ASP A 135 15.03 11.76 16.23
C ASP A 135 16.54 11.62 16.47
N LYS A 136 16.98 11.85 17.72
CA LYS A 136 18.40 11.78 18.11
C LYS A 136 19.06 10.40 17.92
N PHE A 137 18.28 9.36 17.63
CA PHE A 137 18.73 7.99 17.41
C PHE A 137 18.63 7.56 15.94
N GLY A 138 18.23 8.47 15.04
CA GLY A 138 18.05 8.17 13.62
C GLY A 138 16.66 7.61 13.27
N GLY A 139 15.72 7.60 14.21
CA GLY A 139 14.35 7.16 13.96
C GLY A 139 13.55 8.23 13.22
N ILE A 140 12.89 7.86 12.12
CA ILE A 140 11.97 8.75 11.41
C ILE A 140 10.66 8.86 12.21
N GLN A 141 10.32 10.08 12.61
CA GLN A 141 9.10 10.47 13.30
C GLN A 141 8.20 11.24 12.35
N VAL A 142 6.95 10.81 12.23
CA VAL A 142 5.95 11.42 11.35
C VAL A 142 4.81 11.94 12.22
N SER A 143 4.49 13.23 12.15
CA SER A 143 3.45 13.85 12.99
C SER A 143 2.03 13.60 12.50
N ALA A 144 1.84 12.65 11.58
CA ALA A 144 0.53 12.33 11.03
C ALA A 144 -0.36 11.68 12.09
N LYS A 145 -1.66 11.97 12.00
CA LYS A 145 -2.67 11.42 12.89
C LYS A 145 -2.70 9.90 12.75
N VAL A 146 -2.70 9.23 13.89
CA VAL A 146 -2.95 7.79 13.99
C VAL A 146 -4.35 7.61 14.55
N VAL A 147 -5.23 6.96 13.80
CA VAL A 147 -6.60 6.65 14.22
C VAL A 147 -6.65 5.17 14.61
N SER A 148 -7.08 4.90 15.84
CA SER A 148 -7.33 3.52 16.30
C SER A 148 -8.50 2.92 15.53
N VAL A 149 -8.38 1.65 15.13
CA VAL A 149 -9.46 0.89 14.48
C VAL A 149 -9.68 -0.42 15.22
N THR A 150 -10.94 -0.85 15.29
CA THR A 150 -11.35 -2.01 16.12
C THR A 150 -11.84 -3.19 15.29
N ASN A 151 -12.12 -2.99 14.01
CA ASN A 151 -12.59 -4.03 13.11
C ASN A 151 -12.31 -3.70 11.63
N ALA A 152 -12.43 -4.71 10.78
CA ALA A 152 -12.16 -4.63 9.34
C ALA A 152 -13.01 -3.57 8.62
N SER A 153 -14.29 -3.46 8.97
CA SER A 153 -15.22 -2.49 8.36
C SER A 153 -14.82 -1.05 8.67
N GLU A 154 -14.44 -0.78 9.92
CA GLU A 154 -13.95 0.53 10.34
C GLU A 154 -12.66 0.91 9.60
N LEU A 155 -11.71 -0.02 9.53
CA LEU A 155 -10.46 0.18 8.79
C LEU A 155 -10.70 0.45 7.29
N ALA A 156 -11.53 -0.38 6.65
CA ALA A 156 -11.88 -0.21 5.23
C ALA A 156 -12.58 1.14 4.96
N ASN A 157 -13.45 1.59 5.87
CA ASN A 157 -14.08 2.91 5.78
C ASN A 157 -13.05 4.03 5.88
N MET A 158 -12.11 3.96 6.83
CA MET A 158 -11.06 4.99 6.98
C MET A 158 -10.16 5.07 5.74
N VAL A 159 -9.76 3.93 5.17
CA VAL A 159 -9.00 3.86 3.92
C VAL A 159 -9.78 4.50 2.77
N SER A 160 -11.05 4.15 2.61
CA SER A 160 -11.92 4.71 1.56
C SER A 160 -12.11 6.22 1.70
N THR A 161 -12.31 6.72 2.93
CA THR A 161 -12.42 8.15 3.23
C THR A 161 -11.13 8.88 2.87
N ALA A 162 -9.96 8.40 3.30
CA ALA A 162 -8.67 8.98 2.93
C ALA A 162 -8.44 8.98 1.42
N ALA A 163 -8.77 7.89 0.73
CA ALA A 163 -8.67 7.78 -0.72
C ALA A 163 -9.59 8.78 -1.44
N SER A 164 -10.74 9.13 -0.86
CA SER A 164 -11.62 10.18 -1.39
C SER A 164 -10.99 11.58 -1.29
N HIS A 165 -10.32 11.90 -0.17
CA HIS A 165 -9.61 13.18 0.02
C HIS A 165 -8.42 13.32 -0.94
N ARG A 166 -7.74 12.21 -1.23
CA ARG A 166 -6.67 12.17 -2.24
C ARG A 166 -7.22 12.48 -3.63
N ARG A 167 -8.36 11.88 -4.01
CA ARG A 167 -9.00 12.10 -5.32
C ARG A 167 -9.45 13.55 -5.52
N THR A 168 -10.08 14.15 -4.52
CA THR A 168 -10.51 15.56 -4.59
C THR A 168 -9.33 16.52 -4.69
N SER A 169 -8.24 16.22 -3.99
CA SER A 169 -6.99 16.98 -4.10
C SER A 169 -6.36 16.90 -5.49
N ALA A 170 -6.40 15.72 -6.12
CA ALA A 170 -5.90 15.53 -7.48
C ALA A 170 -6.75 16.28 -8.53
N THR A 171 -8.09 16.27 -8.41
CA THR A 171 -8.95 17.03 -9.33
C THR A 171 -8.82 18.54 -9.16
N LEU A 172 -8.70 19.05 -7.93
CA LEU A 172 -8.47 20.49 -7.68
C LEU A 172 -7.11 20.98 -8.19
N LYS A 173 -6.09 20.13 -8.15
CA LYS A 173 -4.73 20.47 -8.61
C LYS A 173 -4.51 20.23 -10.11
N ASN A 174 -5.41 19.52 -10.79
CA ASN A 174 -5.31 19.25 -12.23
C ASN A 174 -5.50 20.50 -13.13
N GLU A 175 -5.83 21.67 -12.58
CA GLU A 175 -5.72 22.95 -13.32
C GLU A 175 -4.28 23.46 -13.47
N THR A 176 -3.29 22.88 -12.76
CA THR A 176 -1.87 23.22 -12.95
C THR A 176 -1.06 21.94 -13.10
N SER A 177 -0.99 21.47 -14.34
CA SER A 177 -0.16 20.33 -14.75
C SER A 177 1.26 20.44 -14.20
N SER A 178 1.68 19.47 -13.37
CA SER A 178 2.98 18.80 -13.42
C SER A 178 3.24 17.99 -12.13
N ARG A 179 3.43 16.68 -12.30
CA ARG A 179 4.12 15.75 -11.37
C ARG A 179 3.32 15.32 -10.13
N ILE A 180 2.42 14.35 -10.34
CA ILE A 180 2.17 13.34 -9.31
C ILE A 180 3.18 12.21 -9.55
N VAL A 181 4.16 12.16 -8.67
CA VAL A 181 5.01 11.00 -8.34
C VAL A 181 4.66 10.83 -6.85
N PHE A 182 3.87 9.87 -6.37
CA PHE A 182 3.76 8.44 -6.65
C PHE A 182 2.31 7.95 -6.69
#